data_AF-A0A562T012-F1
#
_entry.id   AF-A0A562T012-F1
#
_cell.length_a   1.000
_cell.length_b   1.000
_cell.length_c   1.000
_cell.angle_alpha   90.00
_cell.angle_beta   90.00
_cell.angle_gamma   90.00
#
_symmetry.space_group_name_H-M   'P 1'
#
loop_
_entity.id
_entity.type
_entity.pdbx_description
1 polymer ?
#
loop_
_entity_poly.entity_id
_entity_poly.type
_entity_poly.pdbx_seq_one_letter_code
_entity_poly.pdbx_strand_id
1 'polypeptide(L)'
;MSSQETPRKKATWGPNPNADYEYVNKYSGRAWPSLAMGIAVFILLTGFAIFRWRQTGQWEATGGQMKMHTLEWLLYKMGGKWLNLSAFCLLGIVGLISGIRTWKKKRALMR
;
A
#
# COMPACT_ATOMS: atom_id res chain seq x y z
N MET A 1 -47.04 17.93 6.25
CA MET A 1 -46.25 16.70 6.46
C MET A 1 -45.85 16.19 5.09
N SER A 2 -44.60 16.17 4.63
CA SER A 2 -43.27 16.30 5.24
C SER A 2 -42.45 17.34 4.46
N SER A 3 -41.70 18.18 5.17
CA SER A 3 -40.79 19.16 4.54
C SER A 3 -39.62 18.43 3.92
N GLN A 4 -39.46 18.54 2.60
CA GLN A 4 -38.22 18.16 1.92
C GLN A 4 -37.10 19.10 2.39
N GLU A 5 -36.18 18.59 3.21
CA GLU A 5 -34.93 19.27 3.53
C GLU A 5 -34.05 19.35 2.28
N THR A 6 -34.11 20.47 1.59
CA THR A 6 -33.12 20.84 0.58
C THR A 6 -31.74 20.96 1.25
N PRO A 7 -30.66 20.37 0.68
CA PRO A 7 -29.33 20.50 1.27
C PRO A 7 -28.90 21.98 1.22
N ARG A 8 -28.67 22.58 2.40
CA ARG A 8 -28.13 23.95 2.53
C ARG A 8 -26.76 24.01 1.84
N LYS A 9 -26.71 24.56 0.62
CA LYS A 9 -25.47 25.04 0.02
C LYS A 9 -24.98 26.21 0.87
N LYS A 10 -23.93 26.00 1.66
CA LYS A 10 -23.23 27.10 2.34
C LYS A 10 -22.58 27.95 1.27
N ALA A 11 -23.06 29.18 1.11
CA ALA A 11 -22.44 30.18 0.26
C ALA A 11 -21.05 30.49 0.81
N THR A 12 -20.01 30.09 0.09
CA THR A 12 -18.63 30.47 0.36
C THR A 12 -18.40 31.87 -0.20
N TRP A 13 -18.23 32.85 0.70
CA TRP A 13 -17.80 34.20 0.33
C TRP A 13 -16.26 34.28 0.42
N GLY A 14 -15.63 34.52 -0.72
CA GLY A 14 -14.18 34.75 -0.87
C GLY A 14 -13.41 33.56 -1.46
N PRO A 15 -12.26 33.80 -2.13
CA PRO A 15 -11.36 32.75 -2.57
C PRO A 15 -10.72 32.16 -1.31
N ASN A 16 -11.40 31.20 -0.69
CA ASN A 16 -10.83 30.44 0.40
C ASN A 16 -9.88 29.41 -0.23
N PRO A 17 -8.55 29.56 -0.11
CA PRO A 17 -7.59 28.59 -0.66
C PRO A 17 -7.71 27.21 0.00
N ASN A 18 -8.59 27.09 1.00
CA ASN A 18 -8.90 25.85 1.68
C ASN A 18 -10.20 25.16 1.24
N ALA A 19 -10.96 25.74 0.31
CA ALA A 19 -12.19 25.13 -0.22
C ALA A 19 -11.90 23.81 -0.97
N ASP A 20 -10.71 23.67 -1.56
CA ASP A 20 -10.30 22.45 -2.27
C ASP A 20 -10.05 21.26 -1.33
N TYR A 21 -9.91 21.49 -0.02
CA TYR A 21 -9.70 20.42 0.97
C TYR A 21 -11.01 19.84 1.53
N GLU A 22 -12.17 20.45 1.24
CA GLU A 22 -13.45 20.02 1.81
C GLU A 22 -13.89 18.63 1.26
N TYR A 23 -13.39 18.22 0.10
CA TYR A 23 -13.62 16.89 -0.48
C TYR A 23 -12.76 15.76 0.13
N VAL A 24 -11.76 16.08 0.97
CA VAL A 24 -10.91 15.06 1.64
C VAL A 24 -11.48 14.65 3.00
N ASN A 25 -12.52 15.35 3.49
CA ASN A 25 -12.90 15.35 4.90
C ASN A 25 -14.02 14.36 5.29
N LYS A 26 -14.60 13.59 4.37
CA LYS A 26 -15.62 12.57 4.76
C LYS A 26 -15.05 11.32 5.42
N TYR A 27 -13.72 11.12 5.38
CA TYR A 27 -13.01 10.03 6.09
C TYR A 27 -12.03 10.53 7.16
N SER A 28 -12.05 11.83 7.51
CA SER A 28 -11.05 12.45 8.39
C SER A 28 -11.05 11.98 9.84
N GLY A 29 -12.05 11.23 10.30
CA GLY A 29 -12.09 10.77 11.69
C GLY A 29 -11.08 9.66 12.03
N ARG A 30 -10.46 9.00 11.04
CA ARG A 30 -9.68 7.77 11.27
C ARG A 30 -8.38 7.76 10.47
N ALA A 31 -7.24 7.98 11.14
CA ALA A 31 -5.92 7.84 10.53
C ALA A 31 -5.50 6.37 10.30
N TRP A 32 -6.05 5.43 11.07
CA TRP A 32 -5.67 4.01 11.08
C TRP A 32 -5.77 3.26 9.73
N PRO A 33 -6.65 3.60 8.76
CA PRO A 33 -6.72 2.88 7.49
C PRO A 33 -5.40 2.93 6.69
N SER A 34 -4.64 4.03 6.80
CA SER A 34 -3.33 4.14 6.13
C SER A 34 -2.28 3.20 6.72
N LEU A 35 -2.33 2.97 8.03
CA LEU A 35 -1.48 2.00 8.72
C LEU A 35 -1.89 0.57 8.36
N ALA A 36 -3.20 0.28 8.37
CA ALA A 36 -3.73 -1.01 7.99
C ALA A 36 -3.34 -1.38 6.54
N MET A 37 -3.41 -0.42 5.62
CA MET A 37 -2.96 -0.62 4.24
C MET A 37 -1.45 -0.92 4.16
N GLY A 38 -0.61 -0.19 4.90
CA GLY A 38 0.82 -0.46 4.95
C GLY A 38 1.15 -1.86 5.48
N ILE A 39 0.44 -2.30 6.52
CA ILE A 39 0.56 -3.66 7.07
C ILE A 39 0.09 -4.70 6.06
N ALA A 40 -1.06 -4.49 5.41
CA ALA A 40 -1.58 -5.40 4.40
C ALA A 40 -0.60 -5.57 3.23
N VAL A 41 -0.04 -4.47 2.71
CA VAL A 41 0.97 -4.50 1.64
C VAL A 41 2.22 -5.25 2.09
N PHE A 42 2.70 -5.02 3.31
CA PHE A 42 3.85 -5.74 3.85
C PHE A 42 3.61 -7.26 3.91
N ILE A 43 2.46 -7.67 4.44
CA ILE A 43 2.09 -9.09 4.55
C ILE A 43 1.96 -9.72 3.16
N LEU A 44 1.28 -9.06 2.22
CA LEU A 44 1.08 -9.57 0.87
C LEU A 44 2.41 -9.73 0.12
N LEU A 45 3.28 -8.71 0.15
CA LEU A 45 4.56 -8.77 -0.55
C LEU A 45 5.51 -9.78 0.08
N THR A 46 5.58 -9.84 1.41
CA THR A 46 6.43 -10.81 2.12
C THR A 46 5.92 -12.24 1.91
N GLY A 47 4.61 -12.45 1.99
CA GLY A 47 3.97 -13.73 1.74
C GLY A 47 4.19 -14.21 0.31
N PHE A 48 4.03 -13.31 -0.67
CA PHE A 48 4.34 -13.58 -2.07
C PHE A 48 5.82 -13.93 -2.27
N ALA A 49 6.73 -13.18 -1.64
CA ALA A 49 8.17 -13.44 -1.72
C ALA A 49 8.54 -14.85 -1.21
N ILE A 50 7.98 -15.25 -0.05
CA ILE A 50 8.20 -16.58 0.53
C ILE A 50 7.62 -17.67 -0.36
N PHE A 51 6.41 -17.47 -0.90
CA PHE A 51 5.77 -18.39 -1.82
C PHE A 51 6.62 -18.61 -3.08
N ARG A 52 7.09 -17.52 -3.69
CA ARG A 52 7.98 -17.57 -4.87
C ARG A 52 9.31 -18.24 -4.54
N TRP A 53 9.92 -17.94 -3.39
CA TRP A 53 11.17 -18.56 -2.96
C TRP A 53 11.05 -20.09 -2.82
N ARG A 54 9.94 -20.58 -2.25
CA ARG A 54 9.66 -22.02 -2.17
C ARG A 54 9.46 -22.65 -3.55
N GLN A 55 8.70 -22.02 -4.44
CA GLN A 55 8.53 -22.52 -5.80
C GLN A 55 9.86 -22.60 -6.55
N THR A 56 10.70 -21.56 -6.48
CA THR A 56 12.02 -21.57 -7.11
C THR A 56 12.91 -22.65 -6.52
N GLY A 57 12.88 -22.86 -5.19
CA GLY A 57 13.63 -23.94 -4.55
C GLY A 57 13.16 -25.34 -4.96
N GLN A 58 11.86 -25.56 -5.11
CA GLN A 58 11.32 -26.82 -5.62
C GLN A 58 11.67 -27.04 -7.09
N TRP A 59 11.65 -25.98 -7.90
CA TRP A 59 12.07 -26.03 -9.29
C TRP A 59 13.55 -26.37 -9.44
N GLU A 60 14.43 -25.73 -8.65
CA GLU A 60 15.86 -26.06 -8.58
C GLU A 60 16.09 -27.54 -8.22
N ALA A 61 15.28 -28.10 -7.31
CA ALA A 61 15.42 -29.48 -6.86
C ALA A 61 14.86 -30.53 -7.83
N THR A 62 13.81 -30.19 -8.59
CA THR A 62 13.12 -31.13 -9.49
C THR A 62 13.60 -31.06 -10.94
N GLY A 63 14.32 -29.98 -11.31
CA GLY A 63 14.76 -29.76 -12.69
C GLY A 63 13.61 -29.55 -13.69
N GLY A 64 12.41 -29.25 -13.21
CA GLY A 64 11.22 -29.06 -14.04
C GLY A 64 11.24 -27.77 -14.87
N GLN A 65 10.12 -27.45 -15.53
CA GLN A 65 9.94 -26.17 -16.21
C GLN A 65 9.14 -25.20 -15.35
N MET A 66 9.62 -23.97 -15.23
CA MET A 66 8.99 -22.91 -14.45
C MET A 66 8.86 -21.64 -15.28
N LYS A 67 7.64 -21.10 -15.37
CA LYS A 67 7.41 -19.80 -16.00
C LYS A 67 7.78 -18.70 -14.99
N MET A 68 8.78 -17.90 -15.32
CA MET A 68 9.16 -16.70 -14.56
C MET A 68 8.91 -15.45 -15.39
N HIS A 69 8.53 -14.35 -14.74
CA HIS A 69 8.51 -13.04 -15.40
C HIS A 69 9.93 -12.52 -15.64
N THR A 70 10.10 -11.65 -16.64
CA THR A 70 11.41 -11.09 -17.02
C THR A 70 12.16 -10.45 -15.85
N LEU A 71 11.45 -9.74 -14.97
CA LEU A 71 12.03 -9.11 -13.79
C LEU A 71 12.51 -10.15 -12.75
N GLU A 72 11.69 -11.17 -12.49
CA GLU A 72 12.05 -12.26 -11.56
C GLU A 72 13.24 -13.06 -12.07
N TRP A 73 13.29 -13.30 -13.39
CA TRP A 73 14.42 -13.96 -14.02
C TRP A 73 15.71 -13.13 -13.94
N LEU A 74 15.62 -11.81 -14.12
CA LEU A 74 16.76 -10.90 -13.95
C LEU A 74 17.29 -10.96 -12.51
N LEU A 75 16.41 -10.84 -11.52
CA LEU A 75 16.77 -10.92 -10.10
C LEU A 75 17.38 -12.28 -9.75
N TYR A 76 16.81 -13.36 -10.29
CA TYR A 76 17.34 -14.70 -10.12
C TYR A 76 18.72 -14.86 -10.77
N LYS A 77 18.95 -14.31 -11.96
CA LYS A 77 20.25 -14.37 -12.63
C LYS A 77 21.34 -13.61 -11.87
N MET A 78 20.99 -12.52 -11.20
CA MET A 78 21.95 -11.69 -10.44
C MET A 78 22.33 -12.28 -9.08
N GLY A 79 21.38 -12.90 -8.36
CA GLY A 79 21.65 -13.37 -6.99
C GLY A 79 20.79 -14.55 -6.53
N GLY A 80 20.29 -15.34 -7.48
CA GLY A 80 19.50 -16.54 -7.24
C GLY A 80 18.20 -16.28 -6.51
N LYS A 81 17.67 -17.33 -5.87
CA LYS A 81 16.41 -17.28 -5.10
C LYS A 81 16.43 -16.29 -3.93
N TRP A 82 17.60 -16.05 -3.35
CA TRP A 82 17.76 -15.17 -2.18
C TRP A 82 17.59 -13.70 -2.53
N LEU A 83 18.08 -13.28 -3.70
CA LEU A 83 17.95 -11.89 -4.14
C LEU A 83 16.51 -11.53 -4.50
N ASN A 84 15.76 -12.48 -5.06
CA ASN A 84 14.35 -12.28 -5.33
C ASN A 84 13.54 -12.13 -4.02
N LEU A 85 13.84 -12.99 -3.03
CA LEU A 85 13.23 -12.91 -1.69
C LEU A 85 13.53 -11.56 -1.02
N SER A 86 14.79 -11.13 -1.02
CA SER A 86 15.19 -9.88 -0.37
C SER A 86 14.59 -8.66 -1.06
N ALA A 87 14.52 -8.63 -2.39
CA ALA A 87 13.93 -7.53 -3.15
C ALA A 87 12.45 -7.30 -2.78
N PHE A 88 11.63 -8.36 -2.78
CA PHE A 88 10.21 -8.24 -2.42
C PHE A 88 9.99 -7.93 -0.94
N CYS A 89 10.80 -8.49 -0.04
CA CYS A 89 10.78 -8.14 1.39
C CYS A 89 11.11 -6.66 1.61
N LEU A 90 12.12 -6.13 0.92
CA LEU A 90 12.49 -4.70 0.99
C LEU A 90 11.33 -3.81 0.50
N LEU A 91 10.68 -4.16 -0.60
CA LEU A 91 9.50 -3.44 -1.09
C LEU A 91 8.35 -3.46 -0.06
N GLY A 92 8.12 -4.60 0.59
CA GLY A 92 7.17 -4.71 1.69
C GLY A 92 7.49 -3.75 2.84
N ILE A 93 8.75 -3.70 3.29
CA ILE A 93 9.20 -2.82 4.36
C ILE A 93 9.00 -1.35 3.97
N VAL A 94 9.36 -0.98 2.74
CA VAL A 94 9.15 0.39 2.22
C VAL A 94 7.66 0.75 2.23
N GLY A 95 6.78 -0.18 1.83
CA GLY A 95 5.32 -0.01 1.91
C GLY A 95 4.84 0.22 3.35
N LEU A 96 5.34 -0.55 4.30
CA LEU A 96 5.02 -0.38 5.72
C LEU A 96 5.48 0.98 6.27
N ILE A 97 6.71 1.38 5.96
CA ILE A 97 7.27 2.68 6.37
C ILE A 97 6.43 3.82 5.79
N SER A 98 6.03 3.71 4.52
CA SER A 98 5.15 4.69 3.88
C SER A 98 3.79 4.79 4.58
N GLY A 99 3.19 3.64 4.92
CA GLY A 99 1.95 3.58 5.71
C GLY A 99 2.09 4.25 7.08
N ILE A 100 3.17 3.96 7.81
CA ILE A 100 3.47 4.55 9.12
C ILE A 100 3.68 6.07 9.00
N ARG A 101 4.46 6.53 8.02
CA ARG A 101 4.70 7.97 7.78
C ARG A 101 3.40 8.71 7.48
N THR A 102 2.54 8.12 6.65
CA THR A 102 1.22 8.67 6.31
C THR A 102 0.32 8.73 7.53
N TRP A 103 0.29 7.67 8.33
CA TRP A 103 -0.47 7.63 9.59
C TRP A 103 -0.01 8.71 10.57
N LYS A 104 1.31 8.89 10.75
CA LYS A 104 1.88 9.94 11.61
C LYS A 104 1.48 11.34 11.14
N LYS A 105 1.57 11.62 9.83
CA LYS A 105 1.15 12.91 9.26
C LYS A 105 -0.34 13.17 9.48
N LYS A 106 -1.20 12.19 9.19
CA LYS A 106 -2.65 12.32 9.41
C LYS A 106 -2.99 12.50 10.89
N ARG A 107 -2.30 11.81 11.80
CA ARG A 107 -2.47 11.95 13.24
C ARG A 107 -2.05 13.33 13.75
N ALA A 108 -1.00 13.91 13.20
CA ALA A 108 -0.56 15.27 13.55
C ALA A 108 -1.58 16.34 13.12
N LEU A 109 -2.23 16.15 11.96
CA LEU A 109 -3.28 17.06 11.47
C LEU A 109 -4.61 16.97 12.23
N MET A 110 -4.82 15.90 13.01
CA MET A 110 -6.01 15.72 13.85
C MET A 110 -5.82 16.22 15.29
N ARG A 111 -4.65 16.77 15.62
CA ARG A 111 -4.37 17.45 16.89
C ARG A 111 -4.50 18.95 16.69
#